data_AF-A0A5Q0QNS0-F1
#
_entry.id   AF-A0A5Q0QNS0-F1
#
_cell.length_a   1.000
_cell.length_b   1.000
_cell.length_c   1.000
_cell.angle_alpha   90.00
_cell.angle_beta   90.00
_cell.angle_gamma   90.00
#
_symmetry.space_group_name_H-M   'P 1'
#
loop_
_entity.id
_entity.type
_entity.pdbx_description
1 polymer ?
#
loop_
_entity_poly.entity_id
_entity_poly.type
_entity_poly.pdbx_seq_one_letter_code
_entity_poly.pdbx_strand_id
1 'polypeptide(L)'
;FLLRLNFTDPYYNLIGPEVYNYVITSHGLAMIFFFLMPVIIGGFGNFLLPLLLGMPDLSLPRLNALSAWLMLPSVVCFGISLSIGSGVGWTFYPPLSSFPYTGVGVDYLMFALHLAGLSSILGSLNFVTTIFSSVFFFINTRVSIIVWAYLFTSFLLLSSLPVLAAAITMLLFDRNFSSSFFDPVGGGDPVLFQHMFWFFGHPEVYVLILPGFGMISHICLVFTNNDSIFSYMGL
;
A
#
# COMPACT_ATOMS: atom_id res chain seq x y z
N PHE A 1 10.29 5.58 17.43
CA PHE A 1 11.06 5.87 18.66
C PHE A 1 10.19 5.83 19.91
N LEU A 2 9.15 6.68 20.01
CA LEU A 2 8.22 6.72 21.16
C LEU A 2 7.65 5.35 21.58
N LEU A 3 7.20 4.54 20.63
CA LEU A 3 6.67 3.19 20.90
C LEU A 3 7.65 2.30 21.67
N ARG A 4 8.94 2.34 21.31
CA ARG A 4 9.97 1.50 21.95
C ARG A 4 10.39 2.07 23.29
N LEU A 5 10.48 3.41 23.40
CA LEU A 5 10.75 4.05 24.68
C LEU A 5 9.68 3.74 25.73
N ASN A 6 8.39 3.66 25.33
CA ASN A 6 7.30 3.39 26.26
C ASN A 6 7.41 2.01 26.95
N PHE A 7 8.18 1.07 26.39
CA PHE A 7 8.40 -0.26 26.99
C PHE A 7 9.80 -0.43 27.59
N THR A 8 10.50 0.66 27.88
CA THR A 8 11.81 0.58 28.55
C THR A 8 11.68 0.23 30.04
N ASP A 9 10.59 0.63 30.68
CA ASP A 9 10.25 0.32 32.07
C ASP A 9 8.82 -0.22 32.14
N PRO A 10 8.55 -1.40 32.75
CA PRO A 10 7.21 -1.95 32.85
C PRO A 10 6.26 -1.14 33.74
N TYR A 11 6.78 -0.30 34.64
CA TYR A 11 5.96 0.40 35.65
C TYR A 11 5.63 1.84 35.27
N TYR A 12 6.28 2.40 34.25
CA TYR A 12 6.12 3.80 33.86
C TYR A 12 5.78 3.95 32.38
N ASN A 13 4.57 4.45 32.10
CA ASN A 13 4.16 4.81 30.76
C ASN A 13 4.58 6.25 30.44
N LEU A 14 5.38 6.43 29.39
CA LEU A 14 5.77 7.75 28.87
C LEU A 14 4.59 8.47 28.20
N ILE A 15 3.68 7.71 27.59
CA ILE A 15 2.48 8.21 26.92
C ILE A 15 1.25 7.44 27.40
N GLY A 16 0.09 8.10 27.39
CA GLY A 16 -1.16 7.44 27.72
C GLY A 16 -1.48 6.27 26.78
N PRO A 17 -2.26 5.27 27.23
CA PRO A 17 -2.55 4.06 26.44
C PRO A 17 -3.29 4.37 25.13
N GLU A 18 -4.17 5.38 25.12
CA GLU A 18 -4.85 5.82 23.90
C GLU A 18 -3.89 6.42 22.88
N VAL A 19 -2.99 7.30 23.34
CA VAL A 19 -1.95 7.91 22.49
C VAL A 19 -1.01 6.84 21.95
N TYR A 20 -0.68 5.83 22.77
CA TYR A 20 0.09 4.68 22.30
C TYR A 20 -0.63 3.97 21.13
N ASN A 21 -1.94 3.74 21.25
CA ASN A 21 -2.73 3.14 20.19
C ASN A 21 -2.80 4.03 18.93
N TYR A 22 -2.82 5.35 19.08
CA TYR A 22 -2.77 6.28 17.94
C TYR A 22 -1.42 6.20 17.23
N VAL A 23 -0.33 6.19 18.00
CA VAL A 23 1.03 6.14 17.46
C VAL A 23 1.33 4.80 16.80
N ILE A 24 0.88 3.67 17.36
CA ILE A 24 1.14 2.36 16.73
C ILE A 24 0.34 2.18 15.44
N THR A 25 -0.91 2.64 15.43
CA THR A 25 -1.78 2.62 14.25
C THR A 25 -1.19 3.47 13.13
N SER A 26 -0.85 4.72 13.44
CA SER A 26 -0.26 5.64 12.48
C SER A 26 1.12 5.18 12.02
N HIS A 27 1.97 4.64 12.91
CA HIS A 27 3.29 4.14 12.51
C HIS A 27 3.19 3.04 11.45
N GLY A 28 2.35 2.01 11.67
CA GLY A 28 2.20 0.92 10.71
C GLY A 28 1.75 1.41 9.34
N LEU A 29 0.73 2.26 9.31
CA LEU A 29 0.17 2.79 8.07
C LEU A 29 1.12 3.78 7.37
N ALA A 30 1.82 4.62 8.13
CA ALA A 30 2.84 5.52 7.59
C ALA A 30 3.97 4.74 6.91
N MET A 31 4.47 3.68 7.55
CA MET A 31 5.58 2.90 7.00
C MET A 31 5.18 2.17 5.71
N ILE A 32 3.95 1.66 5.60
CA ILE A 32 3.49 0.94 4.41
C ILE A 32 3.10 1.92 3.30
N PHE A 33 2.07 2.74 3.54
CA PHE A 33 1.42 3.52 2.49
C PHE A 33 2.10 4.85 2.18
N PHE A 34 2.89 5.40 3.11
CA PHE A 34 3.51 6.72 2.97
C PHE A 34 5.03 6.68 2.90
N PHE A 35 5.64 5.51 3.11
CA PHE A 35 7.08 5.32 2.98
C PHE A 35 7.44 4.22 1.99
N LEU A 36 7.15 2.94 2.30
CA LEU A 36 7.57 1.83 1.44
C LEU A 36 6.93 1.91 0.06
N MET A 37 5.61 2.09 -0.03
CA MET A 37 4.91 2.17 -1.32
C MET A 37 5.40 3.34 -2.18
N PRO A 38 5.44 4.60 -1.69
CA PRO A 38 5.91 5.71 -2.50
C PRO A 38 7.38 5.62 -2.88
N VAL A 39 8.25 5.07 -2.02
CA VAL A 39 9.69 4.97 -2.31
C VAL A 39 9.97 3.82 -3.28
N ILE A 40 9.54 2.60 -2.94
CA ILE A 40 9.87 1.39 -3.70
C ILE A 40 9.07 1.33 -4.99
N ILE A 41 7.75 1.54 -4.94
CA ILE A 41 6.91 1.37 -6.13
C ILE A 41 6.83 2.66 -6.93
N GLY A 42 6.55 3.77 -6.24
CA GLY A 42 6.50 5.09 -6.87
C GLY A 42 7.88 5.51 -7.37
N GLY A 43 8.83 5.77 -6.48
CA GLY A 43 10.12 6.37 -6.78
C GLY A 43 10.97 5.51 -7.70
N PHE A 44 11.34 4.30 -7.24
CA PHE A 44 12.17 3.40 -8.04
C PHE A 44 11.45 2.90 -9.29
N GLY A 45 10.16 2.57 -9.23
CA GLY A 45 9.42 2.12 -10.40
C GLY A 45 9.36 3.17 -11.50
N ASN A 46 8.99 4.41 -11.17
CA ASN A 46 8.91 5.50 -12.14
C ASN A 46 10.27 5.85 -12.75
N PHE A 47 11.35 5.72 -11.99
CA PHE A 47 12.69 6.01 -12.47
C PHE A 47 13.30 4.87 -13.29
N LEU A 48 13.19 3.63 -12.81
CA LEU A 48 13.86 2.48 -13.40
C LEU A 48 13.14 1.92 -14.62
N LEU A 49 11.80 1.94 -14.66
CA LEU A 49 11.07 1.30 -15.76
C LEU A 49 11.39 1.90 -17.14
N PRO A 50 11.35 3.23 -17.36
CA PRO A 50 11.74 3.81 -18.64
C PRO A 50 13.19 3.47 -19.01
N LEU A 51 14.09 3.54 -18.03
CA LEU A 51 15.52 3.29 -18.22
C LEU A 51 15.82 1.84 -18.62
N LEU A 52 15.23 0.87 -17.92
CA LEU A 52 15.40 -0.56 -18.21
C LEU A 52 14.72 -1.00 -19.50
N LEU A 53 13.69 -0.27 -19.95
CA LEU A 53 12.97 -0.52 -21.20
C LEU A 53 13.54 0.28 -22.38
N GLY A 54 14.51 1.16 -22.16
CA GLY A 54 15.09 2.02 -23.19
C GLY A 54 14.10 3.05 -23.76
N MET A 55 13.13 3.49 -22.95
CA MET A 55 12.10 4.44 -23.35
C MET A 55 12.36 5.84 -22.76
N PRO A 56 11.94 6.91 -23.45
CA PRO A 56 12.13 8.28 -22.96
C PRO A 56 11.26 8.61 -21.75
N ASP A 57 10.06 8.02 -21.65
CA ASP A 57 9.10 8.21 -20.56
C ASP A 57 8.15 7.00 -20.47
N LEU A 58 7.29 6.98 -19.45
CA LEU A 58 6.19 6.02 -19.30
C LEU A 58 5.06 6.32 -20.29
N SER A 59 4.20 5.33 -20.55
CA SER A 59 3.11 5.42 -21.53
C SER A 59 2.02 6.44 -21.17
N LEU A 60 1.70 6.60 -19.89
CA LEU A 60 0.63 7.47 -19.38
C LEU A 60 1.18 8.54 -18.41
N PRO A 61 2.01 9.49 -18.88
CA PRO A 61 2.75 10.41 -18.02
C PRO A 61 1.85 11.36 -17.23
N ARG A 62 0.70 11.78 -17.78
CA ARG A 62 -0.27 12.62 -17.06
C ARG A 62 -0.98 11.87 -15.93
N LEU A 63 -1.29 10.59 -16.17
CA LEU A 63 -1.90 9.73 -15.17
C LEU A 63 -0.90 9.42 -14.05
N ASN A 64 0.40 9.33 -14.39
CA ASN A 64 1.48 9.23 -13.44
C ASN A 64 1.68 10.50 -12.60
N ALA A 65 1.57 11.67 -13.21
CA ALA A 65 1.60 12.93 -12.47
C ALA A 65 0.43 13.00 -11.49
N LEU A 66 -0.78 12.62 -11.93
CA LEU A 66 -1.95 12.57 -11.07
C LEU A 66 -1.78 11.61 -9.88
N SER A 67 -1.20 10.42 -10.10
CA SER A 67 -0.95 9.48 -9.00
C SER A 67 -0.05 10.09 -7.93
N ALA A 68 1.03 10.76 -8.33
CA ALA A 68 1.90 11.47 -7.38
C ALA A 68 1.16 12.60 -6.64
N TRP A 69 0.35 13.39 -7.35
CA TRP A 69 -0.38 14.51 -6.75
C TRP A 69 -1.47 14.07 -5.76
N LEU A 70 -2.07 12.90 -5.93
CA LEU A 70 -3.05 12.34 -4.97
C LEU A 70 -2.43 12.00 -3.60
N MET A 71 -1.10 11.82 -3.53
CA MET A 71 -0.42 11.59 -2.25
C MET A 71 -0.46 12.84 -1.35
N LEU A 72 -0.49 14.05 -1.92
CA LEU A 72 -0.54 15.28 -1.13
C LEU A 72 -1.82 15.39 -0.27
N PRO A 73 -3.05 15.33 -0.83
CA PRO A 73 -4.26 15.32 -0.01
C PRO A 73 -4.37 14.08 0.88
N SER A 74 -3.80 12.94 0.47
CA SER A 74 -3.71 11.75 1.33
C SER A 74 -2.92 12.02 2.61
N VAL A 75 -1.74 12.63 2.48
CA VAL A 75 -0.89 13.01 3.63
C VAL A 75 -1.58 14.07 4.51
N VAL A 76 -2.33 15.01 3.92
CA VAL A 76 -3.11 15.99 4.69
C VAL A 76 -4.17 15.28 5.54
N CYS A 77 -4.96 14.38 4.94
CA CYS A 77 -5.94 13.57 5.68
C CYS A 77 -5.28 12.73 6.78
N PHE A 78 -4.13 12.13 6.50
CA PHE A 78 -3.37 11.36 7.48
C PHE A 78 -2.86 12.24 8.64
N GLY A 79 -2.39 13.46 8.35
CA GLY A 79 -1.95 14.41 9.37
C GLY A 79 -3.10 14.88 10.26
N ILE A 80 -4.28 15.14 9.69
CA ILE A 80 -5.49 15.44 10.46
C ILE A 80 -5.86 14.26 11.36
N SER A 81 -5.86 13.04 10.81
CA SER A 81 -6.10 11.81 11.57
C SER A 81 -5.13 11.66 12.75
N LEU A 82 -3.85 11.94 12.55
CA LEU A 82 -2.84 11.88 13.62
C LEU A 82 -3.12 12.90 14.73
N SER A 83 -3.59 14.10 14.38
CA SER A 83 -3.89 15.16 15.34
C SER A 83 -5.15 14.89 16.17
N ILE A 84 -6.17 14.29 15.55
CA ILE A 84 -7.46 13.97 16.20
C ILE A 84 -7.38 12.61 16.94
N GLY A 85 -6.55 11.70 16.43
CA GLY A 85 -6.33 10.37 17.00
C GLY A 85 -7.15 9.27 16.33
N SER A 86 -6.50 8.13 16.07
CA SER A 86 -7.12 6.92 15.51
C SER A 86 -6.45 5.67 16.10
N GLY A 87 -7.09 5.05 17.08
CA GLY A 87 -6.49 3.98 17.91
C GLY A 87 -6.99 2.57 17.59
N VAL A 88 -7.24 2.28 16.32
CA VAL A 88 -7.93 1.06 15.87
C VAL A 88 -7.00 -0.07 15.44
N GLY A 89 -5.69 0.17 15.48
CA GLY A 89 -4.69 -0.69 14.85
C GLY A 89 -4.69 -0.51 13.32
N TRP A 90 -3.61 -0.96 12.67
CA TRP A 90 -3.46 -0.83 11.21
C TRP A 90 -4.50 -1.65 10.42
N THR A 91 -5.19 -2.58 11.09
CA THR A 91 -6.19 -3.47 10.48
C THR A 91 -7.63 -3.00 10.61
N PHE A 92 -7.94 -1.94 11.36
CA PHE A 92 -9.29 -1.34 11.44
C PHE A 92 -10.43 -2.31 11.83
N TYR A 93 -10.18 -3.32 12.65
CA TYR A 93 -11.21 -4.32 12.92
C TYR A 93 -12.45 -3.75 13.63
N PRO A 94 -13.67 -3.92 13.07
CA PRO A 94 -14.91 -3.70 13.81
C PRO A 94 -15.07 -4.81 14.89
N PRO A 95 -15.73 -4.52 16.02
CA PRO A 95 -16.44 -3.28 16.32
C PRO A 95 -15.54 -2.15 16.84
N LEU A 96 -14.27 -2.38 17.15
CA LEU A 96 -13.39 -1.33 17.72
C LEU A 96 -13.27 -0.10 16.81
N SER A 97 -13.28 -0.29 15.50
CA SER A 97 -13.26 0.79 14.51
C SER A 97 -14.60 1.46 14.25
N SER A 98 -15.69 1.06 14.92
CA SER A 98 -17.00 1.71 14.81
C SER A 98 -17.08 2.99 15.65
N PHE A 99 -18.04 3.86 15.32
CA PHE A 99 -18.18 5.19 15.93
C PHE A 99 -18.37 5.19 17.47
N PRO A 100 -19.08 4.22 18.10
CA PRO A 100 -19.22 4.18 19.56
C PRO A 100 -17.89 4.12 20.33
N TYR A 101 -16.83 3.60 19.71
CA TYR A 101 -15.53 3.42 20.36
C TYR A 101 -14.47 4.42 19.87
N THR A 102 -14.72 5.15 18.78
CA THR A 102 -13.69 5.97 18.12
C THR A 102 -14.27 7.22 17.44
N GLY A 103 -13.48 8.30 17.44
CA GLY A 103 -13.87 9.58 16.85
C GLY A 103 -13.61 9.69 15.34
N VAL A 104 -13.79 10.93 14.84
CA VAL A 104 -13.68 11.30 13.41
C VAL A 104 -12.26 11.11 12.84
N GLY A 105 -11.24 10.97 13.69
CA GLY A 105 -9.87 10.70 13.25
C GLY A 105 -9.73 9.40 12.45
N VAL A 106 -10.57 8.40 12.70
CA VAL A 106 -10.62 7.15 11.92
C VAL A 106 -11.20 7.39 10.51
N ASP A 107 -12.15 8.32 10.37
CA ASP A 107 -12.72 8.67 9.06
C ASP A 107 -11.68 9.35 8.17
N TYR A 108 -10.93 10.32 8.71
CA TYR A 108 -9.80 10.93 8.01
C TYR A 108 -8.72 9.91 7.64
N LEU A 109 -8.46 8.93 8.50
CA LEU A 109 -7.52 7.85 8.21
C LEU A 109 -7.98 7.01 7.02
N MET A 110 -9.26 6.63 6.99
CA MET A 110 -9.83 5.88 5.87
C MET A 110 -9.78 6.71 4.59
N PHE A 111 -10.12 8.00 4.61
CA PHE A 111 -9.97 8.88 3.44
C PHE A 111 -8.53 8.98 2.95
N ALA A 112 -7.56 9.03 3.86
CA ALA A 112 -6.15 9.02 3.50
C ALA A 112 -5.78 7.74 2.72
N LEU A 113 -6.24 6.58 3.19
CA LEU A 113 -6.01 5.29 2.53
C LEU A 113 -6.73 5.17 1.18
N HIS A 114 -7.93 5.74 1.02
CA HIS A 114 -8.59 5.79 -0.30
C HIS A 114 -7.74 6.55 -1.32
N LEU A 115 -7.22 7.71 -0.95
CA LEU A 115 -6.41 8.54 -1.84
C LEU A 115 -5.06 7.89 -2.17
N ALA A 116 -4.40 7.27 -1.18
CA ALA A 116 -3.15 6.51 -1.39
C ALA A 116 -3.38 5.25 -2.25
N GLY A 117 -4.50 4.56 -2.04
CA GLY A 117 -4.92 3.42 -2.85
C GLY A 117 -5.20 3.82 -4.30
N LEU A 118 -5.92 4.93 -4.52
CA LEU A 118 -6.18 5.44 -5.86
C LEU A 118 -4.88 5.85 -6.57
N SER A 119 -3.96 6.51 -5.88
CA SER A 119 -2.61 6.80 -6.39
C SER A 119 -1.91 5.52 -6.88
N SER A 120 -1.92 4.48 -6.07
CA SER A 120 -1.25 3.20 -6.38
C SER A 120 -1.91 2.44 -7.54
N ILE A 121 -3.24 2.48 -7.66
CA ILE A 121 -3.99 1.91 -8.79
C ILE A 121 -3.60 2.62 -10.10
N LEU A 122 -3.58 3.97 -10.08
CA LEU A 122 -3.20 4.75 -11.25
C LEU A 122 -1.74 4.48 -11.67
N GLY A 123 -0.81 4.47 -10.71
CA GLY A 123 0.59 4.09 -10.98
C GLY A 123 0.71 2.69 -11.60
N SER A 124 -0.04 1.72 -11.07
CA SER A 124 -0.05 0.34 -11.57
C SER A 124 -0.60 0.23 -12.99
N LEU A 125 -1.66 0.96 -13.34
CA LEU A 125 -2.16 1.03 -14.72
C LEU A 125 -1.10 1.57 -15.68
N ASN A 126 -0.39 2.62 -15.28
CA ASN A 126 0.69 3.18 -16.08
C ASN A 126 1.84 2.17 -16.27
N PHE A 127 2.27 1.48 -15.21
CA PHE A 127 3.32 0.46 -15.31
C PHE A 127 2.92 -0.72 -16.19
N VAL A 128 1.70 -1.25 -16.02
CA VAL A 128 1.19 -2.34 -16.87
C VAL A 128 1.19 -1.90 -18.33
N THR A 129 0.58 -0.76 -18.65
CA THR A 129 0.53 -0.29 -20.05
C THR A 129 1.92 -0.01 -20.64
N THR A 130 2.84 0.55 -19.84
CA THR A 130 4.23 0.80 -20.23
C THR A 130 4.96 -0.50 -20.57
N ILE A 131 4.91 -1.49 -19.65
CA ILE A 131 5.63 -2.76 -19.80
C ILE A 131 5.03 -3.59 -20.95
N PHE A 132 3.70 -3.64 -21.06
CA PHE A 132 3.06 -4.35 -22.16
C PHE A 132 3.39 -3.72 -23.51
N SER A 133 3.36 -2.38 -23.59
CA SER A 133 3.68 -1.66 -24.82
C SER A 133 5.13 -1.84 -25.27
N SER A 134 6.09 -2.02 -24.37
CA SER A 134 7.50 -2.19 -24.73
C SER A 134 7.83 -3.67 -25.01
N VAL A 135 7.52 -4.56 -24.07
CA VAL A 135 7.94 -5.98 -24.13
C VAL A 135 7.26 -6.72 -25.30
N PHE A 136 5.97 -6.48 -25.52
CA PHE A 136 5.21 -7.22 -26.54
C PHE A 136 5.27 -6.58 -27.92
N PHE A 137 5.52 -5.27 -28.01
CA PHE A 137 5.69 -4.61 -29.31
C PHE A 137 7.03 -5.00 -29.96
N PHE A 138 8.11 -5.10 -29.18
CA PHE A 138 9.43 -5.47 -29.70
C PHE A 138 9.72 -6.99 -29.69
N ILE A 139 8.79 -7.83 -29.22
CA ILE A 139 8.94 -9.29 -29.07
C ILE A 139 10.25 -9.64 -28.30
N ASN A 140 10.59 -8.84 -27.28
CA ASN A 140 11.77 -9.10 -26.46
C ASN A 140 11.35 -9.56 -25.07
N THR A 141 11.26 -10.88 -24.88
CA THR A 141 10.92 -11.48 -23.58
C THR A 141 12.09 -11.51 -22.59
N ARG A 142 13.32 -11.18 -23.04
CA ARG A 142 14.54 -11.16 -22.23
C ARG A 142 14.83 -9.73 -21.75
N VAL A 143 14.01 -9.22 -20.84
CA VAL A 143 14.20 -7.94 -20.14
C VAL A 143 14.71 -8.15 -18.72
N SER A 144 15.14 -7.07 -18.06
CA SER A 144 15.57 -7.13 -16.66
C SER A 144 14.49 -7.74 -15.76
N ILE A 145 14.88 -8.59 -14.81
CA ILE A 145 13.98 -9.23 -13.85
C ILE A 145 13.23 -8.20 -12.98
N ILE A 146 13.80 -7.01 -12.81
CA ILE A 146 13.14 -5.87 -12.15
C ILE A 146 11.85 -5.50 -12.89
N VAL A 147 11.86 -5.51 -14.23
CA VAL A 147 10.67 -5.19 -15.04
C VAL A 147 9.55 -6.19 -14.78
N TRP A 148 9.89 -7.48 -14.71
CA TRP A 148 8.91 -8.52 -14.37
C TRP A 148 8.39 -8.36 -12.95
N ALA A 149 9.26 -8.07 -11.98
CA ALA A 149 8.84 -7.81 -10.60
C ALA A 149 7.81 -6.68 -10.55
N TYR A 150 8.05 -5.56 -11.24
CA TYR A 150 7.10 -4.44 -11.33
C TYR A 150 5.81 -4.79 -12.07
N LEU A 151 5.87 -5.67 -13.07
CA LEU A 151 4.67 -6.15 -13.75
C LEU A 151 3.76 -6.93 -12.79
N PHE A 152 4.33 -7.90 -12.07
CA PHE A 152 3.59 -8.71 -11.11
C PHE A 152 3.04 -7.86 -9.95
N THR A 153 3.84 -6.93 -9.42
CA THR A 153 3.37 -6.03 -8.36
C THR A 153 2.19 -5.18 -8.82
N SER A 154 2.24 -4.69 -10.06
CA SER A 154 1.17 -3.87 -10.61
C SER A 154 -0.13 -4.66 -10.79
N PHE A 155 -0.05 -5.93 -11.22
CA PHE A 155 -1.23 -6.81 -11.27
C PHE A 155 -1.83 -7.09 -9.88
N LEU A 156 -0.98 -7.37 -8.88
CA LEU A 156 -1.43 -7.56 -7.51
C LEU A 156 -2.12 -6.31 -6.98
N LEU A 157 -1.56 -5.11 -7.19
CA LEU A 157 -2.16 -3.85 -6.77
C LEU A 157 -3.52 -3.61 -7.44
N LEU A 158 -3.64 -3.83 -8.75
CA LEU A 158 -4.89 -3.64 -9.49
C LEU A 158 -6.01 -4.59 -9.02
N SER A 159 -5.67 -5.81 -8.62
CA SER A 159 -6.64 -6.81 -8.18
C SER A 159 -6.99 -6.73 -6.70
N SER A 160 -6.06 -6.30 -5.83
CA SER A 160 -6.22 -6.32 -4.38
C SER A 160 -6.73 -5.01 -3.79
N LEU A 161 -6.25 -3.85 -4.26
CA LEU A 161 -6.63 -2.54 -3.69
C LEU A 161 -8.13 -2.22 -3.78
N PRO A 162 -8.87 -2.61 -4.85
CA PRO A 162 -10.31 -2.40 -4.89
C PRO A 162 -11.05 -3.09 -3.72
N VAL A 163 -10.55 -4.23 -3.25
CA VAL A 163 -11.14 -4.96 -2.12
C VAL A 163 -10.92 -4.23 -0.80
N LEU A 164 -9.71 -3.67 -0.59
CA LEU A 164 -9.47 -2.80 0.57
C LEU A 164 -10.42 -1.60 0.53
N ALA A 165 -10.47 -0.89 -0.61
CA ALA A 165 -11.34 0.28 -0.78
C ALA A 165 -12.81 -0.05 -0.49
N ALA A 166 -13.31 -1.21 -0.95
CA ALA A 166 -14.65 -1.68 -0.63
C ALA A 166 -14.83 -1.94 0.88
N ALA A 167 -13.85 -2.56 1.56
CA ALA A 167 -13.94 -2.84 2.99
C ALA A 167 -14.02 -1.55 3.82
N ILE A 168 -13.13 -0.58 3.55
CA ILE A 168 -13.09 0.68 4.30
C ILE A 168 -14.22 1.64 3.92
N THR A 169 -14.77 1.56 2.69
CA THR A 169 -16.03 2.28 2.36
C THR A 169 -17.22 1.69 3.11
N MET A 170 -17.38 0.36 3.16
CA MET A 170 -18.45 -0.26 3.96
C MET A 170 -18.33 0.11 5.44
N LEU A 171 -17.10 0.18 5.97
CA LEU A 171 -16.88 0.59 7.36
C LEU A 171 -17.21 2.08 7.58
N LEU A 172 -16.90 2.96 6.62
CA LEU A 172 -17.35 4.36 6.64
C LEU A 172 -18.88 4.47 6.66
N PHE A 173 -19.57 3.60 5.92
CA PHE A 173 -21.03 3.54 5.90
C PHE A 173 -21.60 3.06 7.24
N ASP A 174 -21.02 2.03 7.85
CA ASP A 174 -21.45 1.56 9.17
C ASP A 174 -21.25 2.64 10.24
N ARG A 175 -20.19 3.46 10.11
CA ARG A 175 -19.88 4.55 11.03
C ARG A 175 -20.79 5.77 10.86
N ASN A 176 -21.13 6.15 9.63
CA ASN A 176 -21.70 7.48 9.34
C ASN A 176 -23.08 7.46 8.66
N PHE A 177 -23.48 6.35 8.06
CA PHE A 177 -24.69 6.24 7.23
C PHE A 177 -25.66 5.16 7.70
N SER A 178 -25.54 4.72 8.96
CA SER A 178 -26.45 3.76 9.61
C SER A 178 -26.63 2.43 8.86
N SER A 179 -25.62 1.99 8.11
CA SER A 179 -25.58 0.61 7.61
C SER A 179 -25.07 -0.34 8.69
N SER A 180 -25.17 -1.63 8.42
CA SER A 180 -24.76 -2.70 9.33
C SER A 180 -24.09 -3.85 8.57
N PHE A 181 -23.06 -3.55 7.77
CA PHE A 181 -22.27 -4.56 7.07
C PHE A 181 -21.50 -5.46 8.05
N PHE A 182 -20.92 -4.85 9.10
CA PHE A 182 -20.05 -5.51 10.06
C PHE A 182 -20.59 -5.50 11.49
N ASP A 183 -21.72 -4.82 11.77
CA ASP A 183 -22.33 -4.77 13.09
C ASP A 183 -23.29 -5.96 13.32
N PRO A 184 -22.99 -6.89 14.25
CA PRO A 184 -23.86 -8.03 14.57
C PRO A 184 -25.26 -7.64 15.01
N VAL A 185 -25.45 -6.46 15.62
CA VAL A 185 -26.77 -6.00 16.09
C VAL A 185 -27.71 -5.76 14.90
N GLY A 186 -27.16 -5.30 13.77
CA GLY A 186 -27.88 -5.13 12.51
C GLY A 186 -27.77 -6.32 11.56
N GLY A 187 -27.28 -7.48 12.03
CA GLY A 187 -27.13 -8.70 11.23
C GLY A 187 -25.85 -8.79 10.38
N GLY A 188 -24.91 -7.86 10.55
CA GLY A 188 -23.59 -7.88 9.91
C GLY A 188 -22.61 -8.86 10.57
N ASP A 189 -21.45 -9.05 9.94
CA ASP A 189 -20.41 -9.95 10.45
C ASP A 189 -19.03 -9.27 10.49
N PRO A 190 -18.43 -9.04 11.67
CA PRO A 190 -17.07 -8.53 11.80
C PRO A 190 -16.00 -9.40 11.11
N VAL A 191 -16.25 -10.70 10.95
CA VAL A 191 -15.31 -11.62 10.29
C VAL A 191 -15.26 -11.37 8.77
N LEU A 192 -16.36 -10.90 8.17
CA LEU A 192 -16.37 -10.46 6.77
C LEU A 192 -15.32 -9.37 6.53
N PHE A 193 -15.21 -8.40 7.45
CA PHE A 193 -14.19 -7.35 7.35
C PHE A 193 -12.78 -7.96 7.32
N GLN A 194 -12.51 -8.95 8.18
CA GLN A 194 -11.20 -9.62 8.23
C GLN A 194 -10.89 -10.34 6.91
N HIS A 195 -11.87 -11.04 6.33
CA HIS A 195 -11.70 -11.69 5.04
C HIS A 195 -11.36 -10.70 3.93
N MET A 196 -12.07 -9.57 3.85
CA MET A 196 -11.78 -8.55 2.86
C MET A 196 -10.43 -7.88 3.10
N PHE A 197 -10.11 -7.56 4.35
CA PHE A 197 -8.85 -6.96 4.72
C PHE A 197 -7.67 -7.86 4.37
N TRP A 198 -7.73 -9.17 4.66
CA TRP A 198 -6.64 -10.09 4.37
C TRP A 198 -6.61 -10.58 2.92
N PHE A 199 -7.73 -10.54 2.20
CA PHE A 199 -7.72 -10.68 0.75
C PHE A 199 -6.85 -9.60 0.10
N PHE A 200 -6.85 -8.38 0.64
CA PHE A 200 -5.91 -7.33 0.27
C PHE A 200 -4.53 -7.51 0.92
N GLY A 201 -4.50 -7.76 2.24
CA GLY A 201 -3.31 -7.61 3.06
C GLY A 201 -2.20 -8.61 2.76
N HIS A 202 -2.55 -9.84 2.34
CA HIS A 202 -1.53 -10.83 1.96
C HIS A 202 -0.90 -10.53 0.59
N PRO A 203 -1.67 -10.21 -0.47
CA PRO A 203 -1.10 -9.63 -1.69
C PRO A 203 -0.24 -8.39 -1.44
N GLU A 204 -0.66 -7.50 -0.55
CA GLU A 204 0.06 -6.27 -0.25
C GLU A 204 1.48 -6.54 0.28
N VAL A 205 1.66 -7.49 1.20
CA VAL A 205 3.01 -7.81 1.69
C VAL A 205 3.90 -8.42 0.60
N TYR A 206 3.33 -9.11 -0.40
CA TYR A 206 4.08 -9.53 -1.58
C TYR A 206 4.47 -8.36 -2.46
N VAL A 207 3.55 -7.42 -2.67
CA VAL A 207 3.83 -6.19 -3.43
C VAL A 207 5.01 -5.42 -2.83
N LEU A 208 5.15 -5.40 -1.49
CA LEU A 208 6.27 -4.73 -0.82
C LEU A 208 7.63 -5.41 -1.03
N ILE A 209 7.67 -6.73 -1.25
CA ILE A 209 8.93 -7.49 -1.33
C ILE A 209 9.36 -7.82 -2.76
N LEU A 210 8.43 -7.98 -3.70
CA LEU A 210 8.72 -8.38 -5.08
C LEU A 210 9.71 -7.45 -5.80
N PRO A 211 9.59 -6.10 -5.74
CA PRO A 211 10.61 -5.21 -6.30
C PRO A 211 11.96 -5.37 -5.62
N GLY A 212 11.95 -5.66 -4.30
CA GLY A 212 13.15 -5.99 -3.53
C GLY A 212 13.88 -7.21 -4.09
N PHE A 213 13.15 -8.28 -4.40
CA PHE A 213 13.74 -9.45 -5.07
C PHE A 213 14.31 -9.11 -6.44
N GLY A 214 13.60 -8.30 -7.23
CA GLY A 214 14.09 -7.82 -8.52
C GLY A 214 15.38 -7.01 -8.40
N MET A 215 15.45 -6.08 -7.43
CA MET A 215 16.62 -5.25 -7.21
C MET A 215 17.83 -6.07 -6.74
N ILE A 216 17.65 -6.96 -5.75
CA ILE A 216 18.73 -7.81 -5.24
C ILE A 216 19.29 -8.72 -6.34
N SER A 217 18.42 -9.34 -7.14
CA SER A 217 18.84 -10.21 -8.23
C SER A 217 19.65 -9.47 -9.30
N HIS A 218 19.26 -8.24 -9.64
CA HIS A 218 20.04 -7.39 -10.54
C HIS A 218 21.40 -6.98 -9.94
N ILE A 219 21.44 -6.61 -8.66
CA ILE A 219 22.67 -6.25 -7.96
C ILE A 219 23.65 -7.43 -7.91
N CYS A 220 23.16 -8.63 -7.57
CA CYS A 220 23.98 -9.84 -7.54
C CYS A 220 24.54 -10.20 -8.92
N LEU A 221 23.76 -10.03 -10.00
CA LEU A 221 24.23 -10.25 -11.36
C LEU A 221 25.41 -9.34 -11.70
N VAL A 222 25.30 -8.05 -11.38
CA VAL A 222 26.35 -7.06 -11.65
C VAL A 222 27.60 -7.37 -10.85
N PHE A 223 27.49 -7.65 -9.55
CA PHE A 223 28.67 -7.93 -8.71
C PHE A 223 29.36 -9.26 -9.03
N THR A 224 28.64 -10.21 -9.61
CA THR A 224 29.22 -11.50 -10.03
C THR A 224 29.78 -11.47 -11.45
N ASN A 225 29.62 -10.36 -12.19
CA ASN A 225 30.02 -10.22 -13.60
C ASN A 225 29.47 -11.35 -14.49
N ASN A 226 28.26 -11.82 -14.19
CA ASN A 226 27.60 -12.83 -15.01
C ASN A 226 26.81 -12.17 -16.15
N ASP A 227 26.86 -12.75 -17.35
CA ASP A 227 26.14 -12.24 -18.52
C ASP A 227 24.62 -12.36 -18.39
N SER A 228 24.13 -13.28 -17.56
CA SER A 228 22.69 -13.49 -17.36
C SER A 228 22.37 -14.09 -15.99
N ILE A 229 21.12 -13.94 -15.58
CA ILE A 229 20.59 -14.56 -14.35
C ILE A 229 20.43 -16.05 -14.62
N PHE A 230 20.95 -16.88 -13.71
CA PHE A 230 20.77 -18.32 -13.78
C PHE A 230 19.27 -18.67 -13.78
N SER A 231 18.84 -19.52 -14.72
CA SER A 231 17.45 -20.00 -14.83
C SER A 231 16.40 -18.89 -15.07
N TYR A 232 16.63 -17.99 -16.04
CA TYR A 232 15.68 -16.93 -16.38
C TYR A 232 14.27 -17.40 -16.78
N MET A 233 14.15 -18.51 -17.54
CA MET A 233 12.85 -19.10 -17.95
C MET A 233 12.46 -20.33 -17.12
N GLY A 234 13.27 -20.72 -16.13
CA GLY A 234 13.28 -22.07 -15.55
C GLY A 234 14.43 -22.93 -16.08
N LEU A 235 14.63 -24.09 -15.46
CA LEU A 235 15.47 -25.18 -15.97
C LEU A 235 14.75 -25.95 -17.08
#